data_AF-M4VT99-F1
#
_entry.id   AF-M4VT99-F1
#
_cell.length_a   1.000
_cell.length_b   1.000
_cell.length_c   1.000
_cell.angle_alpha   90.00
_cell.angle_beta   90.00
_cell.angle_gamma   90.00
#
_symmetry.space_group_name_H-M   'P 1'
#
loop_
_entity.id
_entity.type
_entity.pdbx_description
1 polymer ?
#
loop_
_entity_poly.entity_id
_entity_poly.type
_entity_poly.pdbx_seq_one_letter_code
_entity_poly.pdbx_strand_id
1 'polypeptide(L)'
;MWNRARHFAVTAGLLGSVVLGSVVRAEAQPLSYIEILRSLTSNQPHIITEVPALDALNQARTLEEARQIMSRQQVTREAIAATQRHPYLGDQKIIDMAKKAPLTFVVVPGVLGEFINGRAFEEIFERESNYKHEWQQLADRSRANDVRFNLSAYADERYPLSELINAASVEDAQGNTIYKIIILKTPFGSLESVGKNPDKAAIFNRRLQKYYELTGDQNLVLLGYSRGTQLALEMVVQAQRENLSYLRSVKNVVAYAGVIMGSALADVTEDETSESGRLLVAAKKLMGSLQYSNSLLDRMDKRRQNAEAFGEFLNTLMGGSQELNHEEMLTTARSGDFKTAAALIAKIGTELGLKSLMDFNGHVDRFKSLIQEVLYAVDGLKSQSMQTWWQNNTLPRGIRYMALTASMVDPDKNEFEKIIFNSQNGYNDSLDDKSLLGNKRTYEQVSGVAMNDSQVAVHQSLFLPGLITQLNSKNAGLNIEALGVMQTHHWGAALRSVNAMRDGRLNPYPREKVLMALAAYINQ
;
A
#
# COMPACT_ATOMS: atom_id res chain seq x y z
N MET A 1 87.82 -18.24 17.27
CA MET A 1 87.15 -17.48 16.18
C MET A 1 86.28 -16.44 16.86
N TRP A 2 86.92 -15.34 17.29
CA TRP A 2 86.81 -13.99 16.71
C TRP A 2 85.45 -13.35 17.06
N ASN A 3 85.40 -12.64 18.19
CA ASN A 3 85.68 -11.19 18.36
C ASN A 3 84.36 -10.40 18.18
N ARG A 4 83.92 -9.45 19.01
CA ARG A 4 84.47 -8.66 20.13
C ARG A 4 83.23 -7.98 20.80
N ALA A 5 83.15 -7.90 22.13
CA ALA A 5 83.42 -6.70 22.97
C ALA A 5 82.54 -5.47 22.63
N ARG A 6 81.91 -4.71 23.54
CA ARG A 6 82.33 -4.13 24.85
C ARG A 6 81.12 -3.29 25.38
N HIS A 7 80.68 -3.38 26.65
CA HIS A 7 81.00 -2.51 27.81
C HIS A 7 80.08 -1.30 28.13
N PHE A 8 79.86 -1.11 29.46
CA PHE A 8 79.34 0.06 30.23
C PHE A 8 77.87 0.48 30.03
N ALA A 9 77.11 1.04 30.99
CA ALA A 9 77.00 1.02 32.45
C ALA A 9 75.76 1.88 32.83
N VAL A 10 75.11 1.54 33.95
CA VAL A 10 74.33 2.37 34.90
C VAL A 10 73.64 3.66 34.39
N THR A 11 72.29 3.71 34.48
CA THR A 11 71.57 4.81 35.18
C THR A 11 70.10 4.48 35.43
N ALA A 12 69.65 4.75 36.65
CA ALA A 12 68.26 4.76 37.04
C ALA A 12 67.51 5.95 36.40
N GLY A 13 66.27 5.74 35.99
CA GLY A 13 65.39 6.80 35.49
C GLY A 13 63.92 6.41 35.63
N LEU A 14 63.23 7.04 36.58
CA LEU A 14 61.78 7.09 36.67
C LEU A 14 61.19 7.59 35.34
N LEU A 15 60.36 6.78 34.68
CA LEU A 15 59.41 7.25 33.67
C LEU A 15 58.08 6.51 33.83
N GLY A 16 57.05 7.29 34.15
CA GLY A 16 55.67 6.83 34.23
C GLY A 16 55.19 6.33 32.88
N SER A 17 54.63 5.12 32.90
CA SER A 17 53.90 4.54 31.79
C SER A 17 52.58 5.30 31.61
N VAL A 18 52.57 6.25 30.69
CA VAL A 18 51.32 6.79 30.12
C VAL A 18 50.68 5.65 29.34
N VAL A 19 49.66 5.04 29.93
CA VAL A 19 48.74 4.15 29.23
C VAL A 19 47.95 5.05 28.26
N LEU A 20 48.37 5.08 27.00
CA LEU A 20 47.56 5.58 25.89
C LEU A 20 46.37 4.62 25.75
N GLY A 21 45.32 4.89 26.51
CA GLY A 21 44.03 4.24 26.34
C GLY A 21 43.52 4.53 24.94
N SER A 22 43.58 3.53 24.06
CA SER A 22 42.87 3.55 22.80
C SER A 22 41.38 3.65 23.12
N VAL A 23 40.82 4.86 23.04
CA VAL A 23 39.38 5.09 23.08
C VAL A 23 38.84 4.50 21.79
N VAL A 24 38.50 3.21 21.83
CA VAL A 24 37.64 2.58 20.83
C VAL A 24 36.31 3.30 20.96
N ARG A 25 36.05 4.28 20.09
CA ARG A 25 34.72 4.85 19.95
C ARG A 25 33.83 3.70 19.49
N ALA A 26 33.01 3.18 20.40
CA ALA A 26 31.95 2.27 20.02
C ALA A 26 31.10 2.98 18.97
N GLU A 27 31.15 2.49 17.73
CA GLU A 27 30.23 2.95 16.70
C GLU A 27 28.82 2.67 17.21
N ALA A 28 28.02 3.73 17.35
CA ALA A 28 26.65 3.58 17.79
C ALA A 28 25.91 2.71 16.77
N GLN A 29 25.31 1.62 17.25
CA GLN A 29 24.50 0.75 16.40
C GLN A 29 23.38 1.59 15.74
N PRO A 30 23.10 1.36 14.44
CA PRO A 30 22.00 2.06 13.77
C PRO A 30 20.68 1.72 14.47
N LEU A 31 19.79 2.71 14.54
CA LEU A 31 18.50 2.54 15.19
C LEU A 31 17.59 1.66 14.30
N SER A 32 16.77 0.84 14.93
CA SER A 32 15.69 0.16 14.20
C SER A 32 14.59 1.16 13.83
N TYR A 33 13.86 0.87 12.76
CA TYR A 33 12.69 1.64 12.35
C TYR A 33 11.66 1.76 13.48
N ILE A 34 11.44 0.67 14.23
CA ILE A 34 10.50 0.61 15.35
C ILE A 34 10.91 1.58 16.46
N GLU A 35 12.20 1.66 16.81
CA GLU A 35 12.71 2.60 17.83
C GLU A 35 12.51 4.06 17.43
N ILE A 36 12.77 4.39 16.16
CA ILE A 36 12.56 5.73 15.61
C ILE A 36 11.08 6.11 15.71
N LEU A 37 10.18 5.25 15.23
CA LEU A 37 8.77 5.57 15.24
C LEU A 37 8.18 5.61 16.65
N ARG A 38 8.57 4.69 17.54
CA ARG A 38 8.17 4.70 18.95
C ARG A 38 8.58 6.01 19.61
N SER A 39 9.73 6.57 19.26
CA SER A 39 10.12 7.91 19.72
C SER A 39 9.17 9.00 19.23
N LEU A 40 8.85 9.09 17.93
CA LEU A 40 7.93 10.11 17.38
C LEU A 40 6.50 10.00 17.93
N THR A 41 6.11 8.83 18.41
CA THR A 41 4.73 8.53 18.80
C THR A 41 4.56 8.45 20.31
N SER A 42 5.55 8.91 21.07
CA SER A 42 5.54 8.89 22.54
C SER A 42 5.34 7.48 23.10
N ASN A 43 6.00 6.50 22.49
CA ASN A 43 5.94 5.07 22.83
C ASN A 43 4.51 4.51 22.83
N GLN A 44 3.62 4.97 21.93
CA GLN A 44 2.30 4.37 21.78
C GLN A 44 2.45 2.88 21.39
N PRO A 45 2.09 1.93 22.26
CA PRO A 45 2.39 0.50 22.07
C PRO A 45 1.60 -0.12 20.91
N HIS A 46 0.59 0.59 20.40
CA HIS A 46 -0.39 0.13 19.43
C HIS A 46 -0.14 0.71 18.02
N ILE A 47 1.09 1.10 17.68
CA ILE A 47 1.37 1.62 16.33
C ILE A 47 2.15 0.61 15.53
N ILE A 48 3.35 0.20 15.99
CA ILE A 48 4.17 -0.80 15.28
C ILE A 48 4.81 -1.79 16.25
N THR A 49 4.74 -3.07 15.87
CA THR A 49 5.39 -4.19 16.55
C THR A 49 6.32 -4.94 15.60
N GLU A 50 7.20 -5.76 16.18
CA GLU A 50 8.01 -6.70 15.40
C GLU A 50 7.12 -7.70 14.65
N VAL A 51 7.67 -8.27 13.58
CA VAL A 51 7.02 -9.36 12.84
C VAL A 51 7.20 -10.66 13.62
N PRO A 52 6.11 -11.34 14.05
CA PRO A 52 6.23 -12.62 14.73
C PRO A 52 6.91 -13.67 13.85
N ALA A 53 7.82 -14.45 14.44
CA ALA A 53 8.55 -15.53 13.76
C ALA A 53 9.27 -15.10 12.45
N LEU A 54 9.74 -13.85 12.38
CA LEU A 54 10.40 -13.30 11.19
C LEU A 54 11.54 -14.18 10.66
N ASP A 55 12.39 -14.70 11.55
CA ASP A 55 13.51 -15.58 11.15
C ASP A 55 13.03 -16.86 10.45
N ALA A 56 11.97 -17.49 10.97
CA ALA A 56 11.39 -18.67 10.36
C ALA A 56 10.72 -18.33 9.02
N LEU A 57 10.00 -17.21 8.95
CA LEU A 57 9.38 -16.72 7.71
C LEU A 57 10.43 -16.43 6.62
N ASN A 58 11.57 -15.82 6.99
CA ASN A 58 12.65 -15.54 6.06
C ASN A 58 13.27 -16.81 5.46
N GLN A 59 13.20 -17.93 6.19
CA GLN A 59 13.70 -19.24 5.76
C GLN A 59 12.68 -20.07 4.96
N ALA A 60 11.39 -19.70 5.01
CA ALA A 60 10.34 -20.43 4.29
C ALA A 60 10.62 -20.40 2.78
N ARG A 61 10.52 -21.58 2.14
CA ARG A 61 10.79 -21.79 0.71
C ARG A 61 9.51 -21.94 -0.11
N THR A 62 8.39 -22.20 0.55
CA THR A 62 7.07 -22.29 -0.06
C THR A 62 6.08 -21.39 0.68
N LEU A 63 4.99 -20.99 -0.01
CA LEU A 63 3.91 -20.24 0.64
C LEU A 63 3.23 -21.08 1.73
N GLU A 64 3.14 -22.40 1.52
CA GLU A 64 2.56 -23.35 2.47
C GLU A 64 3.41 -23.47 3.75
N GLU A 65 4.74 -23.51 3.65
CA GLU A 65 5.61 -23.46 4.83
C GLU A 65 5.41 -22.15 5.62
N ALA A 66 5.37 -21.01 4.93
CA ALA A 66 5.14 -19.72 5.57
C ALA A 66 3.76 -19.67 6.26
N ARG A 67 2.75 -20.26 5.62
CA ARG A 67 1.40 -20.44 6.17
C ARG A 67 1.40 -21.26 7.45
N GLN A 68 2.09 -22.39 7.46
CA GLN A 68 2.20 -23.28 8.62
C GLN A 68 2.95 -22.63 9.78
N ILE A 69 3.97 -21.81 9.50
CA ILE A 69 4.65 -21.00 10.52
C ILE A 69 3.65 -20.04 11.17
N MET A 70 2.86 -19.33 10.36
CA MET A 70 1.87 -18.36 10.85
C MET A 70 0.71 -18.99 11.62
N SER A 71 0.22 -20.17 11.21
CA SER A 71 -0.88 -20.84 11.92
C SER A 71 -0.47 -21.30 13.32
N ARG A 72 0.79 -21.73 13.51
CA ARG A 72 1.34 -22.07 14.83
C ARG A 72 1.46 -20.85 15.75
N GLN A 73 1.70 -19.67 15.20
CA GLN A 73 1.88 -18.42 15.97
C GLN A 73 0.59 -17.83 16.54
N GLN A 74 -0.59 -18.21 16.03
CA GLN A 74 -1.88 -17.82 16.62
C GLN A 74 -2.01 -18.27 18.08
N VAL A 75 -1.31 -19.33 18.48
CA VAL A 75 -1.38 -19.92 19.82
C VAL A 75 -0.50 -19.19 20.84
N THR A 76 0.43 -18.32 20.43
CA THR A 76 1.47 -17.73 21.29
C THR A 76 1.45 -16.19 21.42
N ARG A 77 0.33 -15.52 21.11
CA ARG A 77 0.20 -14.04 21.21
C ARG A 77 0.24 -13.45 22.63
N GLU A 78 0.45 -14.27 23.66
CA GLU A 78 0.61 -13.81 25.06
C GLU A 78 1.93 -13.06 25.33
N ALA A 79 2.86 -12.98 24.37
CA ALA A 79 4.19 -12.39 24.59
C ALA A 79 4.35 -10.88 24.23
N ILE A 80 3.34 -10.20 23.68
CA ILE A 80 3.46 -8.75 23.34
C ILE A 80 3.02 -7.90 24.56
N ALA A 81 3.66 -8.15 25.69
CA ALA A 81 3.58 -7.34 26.90
C ALA A 81 4.97 -6.93 27.42
N ALA A 82 6.01 -7.05 26.59
CA ALA A 82 7.30 -6.44 26.89
C ALA A 82 7.31 -4.99 26.40
N THR A 83 6.64 -4.12 27.16
CA THR A 83 6.78 -2.66 27.09
C THR A 83 8.18 -2.28 27.56
N GLN A 84 9.22 -2.68 26.82
CA GLN A 84 10.54 -2.09 27.00
C GLN A 84 10.41 -0.62 26.59
N ARG A 85 10.55 0.28 27.57
CA ARG A 85 10.62 1.71 27.31
C ARG A 85 11.87 1.95 26.47
N HIS A 86 11.69 2.17 25.17
CA HIS A 86 12.79 2.62 24.34
C HIS A 86 13.14 4.06 24.73
N PRO A 87 14.44 4.41 24.74
CA PRO A 87 14.85 5.78 25.02
C PRO A 87 14.23 6.71 23.99
N TYR A 88 13.53 7.74 24.47
CA TYR A 88 12.99 8.79 23.62
C TYR A 88 14.15 9.55 22.95
N LEU A 89 14.20 9.54 21.62
CA LEU A 89 15.29 10.11 20.85
C LEU A 89 15.18 11.64 20.65
N GLY A 90 14.02 12.24 20.94
CA GLY A 90 13.70 13.63 20.61
C GLY A 90 13.24 13.79 19.16
N ASP A 91 12.09 14.45 18.95
CA ASP A 91 11.52 14.66 17.61
C ASP A 91 12.51 15.36 16.67
N GLN A 92 13.26 16.35 17.19
CA GLN A 92 14.25 17.09 16.41
C GLN A 92 15.37 16.19 15.87
N LYS A 93 15.88 15.24 16.66
CA LYS A 93 16.93 14.32 16.22
C LYS A 93 16.45 13.48 15.03
N ILE A 94 15.18 13.07 15.04
CA ILE A 94 14.57 12.26 13.98
C ILE A 94 14.34 13.11 12.73
N ILE A 95 13.89 14.35 12.90
CA ILE A 95 13.80 15.34 11.81
C ILE A 95 15.18 15.55 11.17
N ASP A 96 16.23 15.72 11.97
CA ASP A 96 17.59 15.91 11.48
C ASP A 96 18.09 14.67 10.71
N MET A 97 17.78 13.46 11.19
CA MET A 97 18.04 12.22 10.45
C MET A 97 17.29 12.18 9.12
N ALA A 98 15.99 12.50 9.12
CA ALA A 98 15.16 12.52 7.92
C ALA A 98 15.67 13.55 6.89
N LYS A 99 16.26 14.66 7.34
CA LYS A 99 16.82 15.72 6.47
C LYS A 99 18.20 15.41 5.87
N LYS A 100 18.92 14.39 6.36
CA LYS A 100 20.31 14.09 5.93
C LYS A 100 20.45 13.94 4.41
N ALA A 101 19.48 13.32 3.75
CA ALA A 101 19.42 13.24 2.29
C ALA A 101 18.00 13.55 1.81
N PRO A 102 17.81 14.44 0.82
CA PRO A 102 16.49 14.73 0.28
C PRO A 102 15.86 13.46 -0.31
N LEU A 103 14.69 13.10 0.19
CA LEU A 103 13.89 11.96 -0.29
C LEU A 103 12.60 12.47 -0.93
N THR A 104 12.16 11.77 -1.98
CA THR A 104 10.83 11.94 -2.57
C THR A 104 10.10 10.60 -2.51
N PHE A 105 9.04 10.54 -1.70
CA PHE A 105 8.12 9.40 -1.67
C PHE A 105 7.19 9.48 -2.88
N VAL A 106 7.15 8.42 -3.68
CA VAL A 106 6.25 8.25 -4.82
C VAL A 106 5.17 7.27 -4.41
N VAL A 107 3.99 7.77 -4.09
CA VAL A 107 2.83 6.94 -3.71
C VAL A 107 2.25 6.28 -4.96
N VAL A 108 2.34 4.96 -5.02
CA VAL A 108 1.70 4.13 -6.06
C VAL A 108 0.38 3.61 -5.50
N PRO A 109 -0.76 3.93 -6.13
CA PRO A 109 -2.09 3.73 -5.56
C PRO A 109 -2.51 2.25 -5.50
N GLY A 110 -3.41 1.95 -4.57
CA GLY A 110 -4.02 0.63 -4.41
C GLY A 110 -5.19 0.36 -5.35
N VAL A 111 -5.72 -0.86 -5.29
CA VAL A 111 -6.99 -1.21 -5.93
C VAL A 111 -8.08 -0.35 -5.30
N LEU A 112 -8.90 0.32 -6.10
CA LEU A 112 -9.88 1.35 -5.67
C LEU A 112 -9.38 2.78 -5.47
N GLY A 113 -8.12 3.10 -5.80
CA GLY A 113 -7.62 4.48 -5.74
C GLY A 113 -8.49 5.51 -6.49
N GLU A 114 -9.22 5.09 -7.54
CA GLU A 114 -10.11 5.98 -8.31
C GLU A 114 -11.53 6.13 -7.74
N PHE A 115 -11.91 5.29 -6.79
CA PHE A 115 -13.26 5.22 -6.25
C PHE A 115 -13.41 5.88 -4.89
N ILE A 116 -12.29 6.20 -4.22
CA ILE A 116 -12.27 6.84 -2.90
C ILE A 116 -12.04 8.35 -3.06
N ASN A 117 -12.78 9.16 -2.30
CA ASN A 117 -12.64 10.62 -2.35
C ASN A 117 -11.41 11.08 -1.55
N GLY A 118 -11.14 10.46 -0.40
CA GLY A 118 -9.90 10.68 0.36
C GLY A 118 -8.78 9.79 -0.20
N ARG A 119 -7.71 10.39 -0.69
CA ARG A 119 -6.56 9.66 -1.22
C ARG A 119 -5.57 9.32 -0.11
N ALA A 120 -4.59 8.47 -0.44
CA ALA A 120 -3.50 8.17 0.46
C ALA A 120 -2.75 9.45 0.83
N PHE A 121 -2.61 9.72 2.14
CA PHE A 121 -1.93 10.89 2.69
C PHE A 121 -2.51 12.24 2.24
N GLU A 122 -3.81 12.31 1.96
CA GLU A 122 -4.49 13.54 1.51
C GLU A 122 -4.18 14.74 2.41
N GLU A 123 -4.05 14.52 3.72
CA GLU A 123 -3.75 15.57 4.70
C GLU A 123 -2.40 16.27 4.49
N ILE A 124 -1.45 15.65 3.78
CA ILE A 124 -0.18 16.29 3.41
C ILE A 124 -0.37 17.14 2.15
N PHE A 125 -1.17 16.66 1.19
CA PHE A 125 -1.41 17.38 -0.08
C PHE A 125 -2.38 18.56 0.07
N GLU A 126 -3.30 18.52 1.05
CA GLU A 126 -4.22 19.61 1.37
C GLU A 126 -3.48 20.85 1.90
N ARG A 127 -2.37 20.67 2.62
CA ARG A 127 -1.58 21.77 3.18
C ARG A 127 -0.86 22.54 2.07
N GLU A 128 -0.62 23.81 2.32
CA GLU A 128 0.32 24.59 1.50
C GLU A 128 1.75 24.19 1.86
N SER A 129 2.61 24.11 0.84
CA SER A 129 4.04 23.78 0.99
C SER A 129 4.83 24.37 -0.17
N ASN A 130 6.11 24.66 0.04
CA ASN A 130 6.95 25.26 -0.99
C ASN A 130 7.02 24.36 -2.24
N TYR A 131 7.11 23.05 -2.04
CA TYR A 131 7.22 22.11 -3.15
C TYR A 131 5.92 21.98 -3.97
N LYS A 132 4.75 22.13 -3.33
CA LYS A 132 3.44 22.17 -4.02
C LYS A 132 3.39 23.34 -5.00
N HIS A 133 3.83 24.53 -4.58
CA HIS A 133 3.89 25.70 -5.45
C HIS A 133 4.93 25.55 -6.57
N GLU A 134 6.13 25.03 -6.25
CA GLU A 134 7.18 24.75 -7.24
C GLU A 134 6.68 23.80 -8.33
N TRP A 135 6.05 22.69 -7.93
CA TRP A 135 5.49 21.70 -8.85
C TRP A 135 4.42 22.30 -9.75
N GLN A 136 3.46 23.05 -9.19
CA GLN A 136 2.40 23.66 -9.97
C GLN A 136 2.97 24.61 -11.03
N GLN A 137 3.91 25.48 -10.65
CA GLN A 137 4.57 26.39 -11.58
C GLN A 137 5.34 25.65 -12.68
N LEU A 138 6.05 24.58 -12.32
CA LEU A 138 6.83 23.77 -13.27
C LEU A 138 5.94 23.02 -14.26
N ALA A 139 4.86 22.39 -13.77
CA ALA A 139 3.88 21.70 -14.60
C ALA A 139 3.18 22.68 -15.58
N ASP A 140 2.77 23.85 -15.08
CA ASP A 140 2.07 24.85 -15.89
C ASP A 140 3.00 25.46 -16.97
N ARG A 141 4.25 25.76 -16.61
CA ARG A 141 5.24 26.30 -17.56
C ARG A 141 5.65 25.30 -18.64
N SER A 142 5.84 24.03 -18.25
CA SER A 142 6.25 22.97 -19.20
C SER A 142 5.11 22.56 -20.13
N ARG A 143 3.85 22.81 -19.75
CA ARG A 143 2.65 22.29 -20.43
C ARG A 143 2.74 20.77 -20.63
N ALA A 144 3.41 20.09 -19.70
CA ALA A 144 3.56 18.65 -19.76
C ALA A 144 2.17 18.01 -19.60
N ASN A 145 1.85 17.10 -20.52
CA ASN A 145 0.57 16.41 -20.55
C ASN A 145 0.79 14.91 -20.56
N ASP A 146 -0.20 14.15 -20.12
CA ASP A 146 -0.24 12.71 -20.30
C ASP A 146 -1.62 12.22 -20.76
N VAL A 147 -1.66 11.01 -21.31
CA VAL A 147 -2.90 10.36 -21.74
C VAL A 147 -3.52 9.64 -20.55
N ARG A 148 -4.83 9.78 -20.41
CA ARG A 148 -5.67 9.07 -19.44
C ARG A 148 -6.91 8.56 -20.15
N PHE A 149 -7.29 7.32 -19.90
CA PHE A 149 -8.59 6.83 -20.35
C PHE A 149 -9.70 7.56 -19.57
N ASN A 150 -10.76 7.98 -20.25
CA ASN A 150 -11.95 8.52 -19.64
C ASN A 150 -13.09 7.54 -19.90
N LEU A 151 -13.47 6.78 -18.88
CA LEU A 151 -14.52 5.78 -19.02
C LEU A 151 -15.87 6.39 -19.38
N SER A 152 -16.20 7.61 -18.93
CA SER A 152 -17.46 8.26 -19.28
C SER A 152 -17.50 8.62 -20.78
N ALA A 153 -16.42 9.20 -21.30
CA ALA A 153 -16.29 9.49 -22.75
C ALA A 153 -15.96 8.24 -23.58
N TYR A 154 -15.56 7.15 -22.93
CA TYR A 154 -15.05 5.92 -23.52
C TYR A 154 -13.90 6.16 -24.52
N ALA A 155 -12.99 7.06 -24.16
CA ALA A 155 -11.91 7.51 -25.03
C ALA A 155 -10.67 7.90 -24.22
N ASP A 156 -9.51 7.88 -24.89
CA ASP A 156 -8.27 8.43 -24.35
C ASP A 156 -8.25 9.95 -24.51
N GLU A 157 -7.95 10.64 -23.41
CA GLU A 157 -7.94 12.10 -23.32
C GLU A 157 -6.59 12.59 -22.79
N ARG A 158 -6.19 13.80 -23.19
CA ARG A 158 -4.96 14.43 -22.73
C ARG A 158 -5.25 15.34 -21.54
N TYR A 159 -4.52 15.14 -20.45
CA TYR A 159 -4.63 15.92 -19.24
C TYR A 159 -3.28 16.54 -18.85
N PRO A 160 -3.28 17.75 -18.26
CA PRO A 160 -2.10 18.33 -17.65
C PRO A 160 -1.50 17.38 -16.60
N LEU A 161 -0.18 17.31 -16.55
CA LEU A 161 0.51 16.43 -15.60
C LEU A 161 0.23 16.83 -14.14
N SER A 162 -0.04 18.11 -13.87
CA SER A 162 -0.50 18.63 -12.58
C SER A 162 -1.85 18.06 -12.12
N GLU A 163 -2.70 17.61 -13.05
CA GLU A 163 -3.94 16.93 -12.71
C GLU A 163 -3.75 15.43 -12.43
N LEU A 164 -2.66 14.85 -12.91
CA LEU A 164 -2.35 13.42 -12.81
C LEU A 164 -1.30 13.09 -11.74
N ILE A 165 -0.55 14.10 -11.28
CA ILE A 165 0.42 14.01 -10.20
C ILE A 165 0.19 15.18 -9.26
N ASN A 166 -0.12 14.87 -8.00
CA ASN A 166 -0.04 15.86 -6.93
C ASN A 166 1.32 15.73 -6.25
N ALA A 167 1.89 16.87 -5.86
CA ALA A 167 3.16 16.96 -5.16
C ALA A 167 3.03 17.89 -3.95
N ALA A 168 3.72 17.56 -2.87
CA ALA A 168 3.80 18.35 -1.65
C ALA A 168 5.12 18.09 -0.92
N SER A 169 5.44 18.90 0.07
CA SER A 169 6.53 18.68 1.02
C SER A 169 6.03 18.71 2.46
N VAL A 170 6.68 17.91 3.31
CA VAL A 170 6.64 18.12 4.76
C VAL A 170 7.86 18.95 5.12
N GLU A 171 7.65 20.03 5.86
CA GLU A 171 8.64 21.07 6.15
C GLU A 171 8.82 21.25 7.65
N ASP A 172 10.02 21.68 8.06
CA ASP A 172 10.27 22.07 9.45
C ASP A 172 9.66 23.46 9.76
N ALA A 173 9.78 23.89 11.02
CA ALA A 173 9.26 25.19 11.46
C ALA A 173 9.91 26.40 10.74
N GLN A 174 11.03 26.19 10.04
CA GLN A 174 11.74 27.21 9.26
C GLN A 174 11.41 27.13 7.76
N GLY A 175 10.51 26.22 7.34
CA GLY A 175 10.13 26.03 5.94
C GLY A 175 11.11 25.18 5.14
N ASN A 176 12.11 24.55 5.76
CA ASN A 176 13.01 23.65 5.04
C ASN A 176 12.33 22.30 4.83
N THR A 177 12.41 21.78 3.61
CA THR A 177 11.88 20.46 3.28
C THR A 177 12.57 19.37 4.09
N ILE A 178 11.76 18.56 4.77
CA ILE A 178 12.18 17.32 5.42
C ILE A 178 12.16 16.19 4.39
N TYR A 179 11.02 16.02 3.70
CA TYR A 179 10.88 15.14 2.55
C TYR A 179 9.81 15.66 1.60
N LYS A 180 9.90 15.24 0.34
CA LYS A 180 8.87 15.46 -0.68
C LYS A 180 7.99 14.23 -0.78
N ILE A 181 6.74 14.43 -1.19
CA ILE A 181 5.82 13.35 -1.49
C ILE A 181 5.05 13.69 -2.76
N ILE A 182 4.92 12.70 -3.64
CA ILE A 182 4.05 12.76 -4.81
C ILE A 182 3.10 11.58 -4.82
N ILE A 183 1.93 11.75 -5.42
CA ILE A 183 0.98 10.66 -5.65
C ILE A 183 0.67 10.57 -7.14
N LEU A 184 0.83 9.36 -7.69
CA LEU A 184 0.40 9.05 -9.05
C LEU A 184 -1.12 8.84 -9.01
N LYS A 185 -1.88 9.85 -9.44
CA LYS A 185 -3.34 9.85 -9.28
C LYS A 185 -3.99 8.89 -10.25
N THR A 186 -5.12 8.36 -9.81
CA THR A 186 -6.05 7.57 -10.61
C THR A 186 -7.39 8.30 -10.57
N PRO A 187 -7.64 9.29 -11.44
CA PRO A 187 -8.92 10.00 -11.47
C PRO A 187 -10.09 9.02 -11.63
N PHE A 188 -11.26 9.37 -11.09
CA PHE A 188 -12.46 8.53 -11.19
C PHE A 188 -12.74 8.15 -12.65
N GLY A 189 -13.02 6.85 -12.90
CA GLY A 189 -13.30 6.36 -14.25
C GLY A 189 -12.08 6.31 -15.16
N SER A 190 -10.86 6.38 -14.62
CA SER A 190 -9.64 6.18 -15.42
C SER A 190 -9.32 4.71 -15.68
N LEU A 191 -9.88 3.80 -14.87
CA LEU A 191 -9.53 2.38 -14.86
C LEU A 191 -8.02 2.13 -14.59
N GLU A 192 -7.34 3.08 -13.95
CA GLU A 192 -5.90 3.01 -13.69
C GLU A 192 -5.58 2.32 -12.37
N SER A 193 -6.55 2.29 -11.44
CA SER A 193 -6.42 1.56 -10.17
C SER A 193 -6.94 0.12 -10.23
N VAL A 194 -7.62 -0.25 -11.32
CA VAL A 194 -8.10 -1.61 -11.66
C VAL A 194 -7.39 -2.11 -12.93
N GLY A 195 -7.57 -3.37 -13.35
CA GLY A 195 -6.97 -3.95 -14.57
C GLY A 195 -5.75 -4.83 -14.38
N LYS A 196 -5.01 -5.12 -15.45
CA LYS A 196 -3.78 -5.95 -15.41
C LYS A 196 -2.57 -5.17 -14.91
N ASN A 197 -1.77 -5.78 -14.03
CA ASN A 197 -0.60 -5.10 -13.43
C ASN A 197 0.39 -4.52 -14.46
N PRO A 198 0.82 -5.25 -15.53
CA PRO A 198 1.75 -4.70 -16.51
C PRO A 198 1.24 -3.42 -17.21
N ASP A 199 -0.04 -3.42 -17.60
CA ASP A 199 -0.64 -2.31 -18.33
C ASP A 199 -0.73 -1.05 -17.45
N LYS A 200 -1.07 -1.22 -16.16
CA LYS A 200 -1.21 -0.10 -15.23
C LYS A 200 0.15 0.43 -14.75
N ALA A 201 1.12 -0.46 -14.51
CA ALA A 201 2.48 -0.05 -14.21
C ALA A 201 3.10 0.77 -15.35
N ALA A 202 2.80 0.45 -16.61
CA ALA A 202 3.28 1.21 -17.76
C ALA A 202 2.78 2.67 -17.76
N ILE A 203 1.52 2.90 -17.36
CA ILE A 203 0.95 4.25 -17.20
C ILE A 203 1.72 5.02 -16.12
N PHE A 204 1.94 4.40 -14.97
CA PHE A 204 2.65 5.01 -13.85
C PHE A 204 4.13 5.27 -14.16
N ASN A 205 4.79 4.38 -14.90
CA ASN A 205 6.15 4.57 -15.40
C ASN A 205 6.25 5.80 -16.31
N ARG A 206 5.33 5.94 -17.27
CA ARG A 206 5.29 7.09 -18.18
C ARG A 206 5.12 8.42 -17.43
N ARG A 207 4.26 8.44 -16.41
CA ARG A 207 4.03 9.63 -15.57
C ARG A 207 5.24 9.97 -14.70
N LEU A 208 5.79 8.97 -14.03
CA LEU A 208 6.96 9.17 -13.17
C LEU A 208 8.19 9.60 -13.99
N GLN A 209 8.38 9.05 -15.19
CA GLN A 209 9.43 9.47 -16.12
C GLN A 209 9.28 10.95 -16.50
N LYS A 210 8.08 11.40 -16.89
CA LYS A 210 7.83 12.83 -17.20
C LYS A 210 8.06 13.74 -15.99
N TYR A 211 7.61 13.33 -14.82
CA TYR A 211 7.86 14.06 -13.57
C TYR A 211 9.37 14.17 -13.29
N TYR A 212 10.11 13.07 -13.47
CA TYR A 212 11.56 13.02 -13.26
C TYR A 212 12.31 13.91 -14.26
N GLU A 213 11.92 13.91 -15.53
CA GLU A 213 12.50 14.79 -16.56
C GLU A 213 12.32 16.28 -16.23
N LEU A 214 11.19 16.66 -15.62
CA LEU A 214 10.93 18.04 -15.23
C LEU A 214 11.69 18.44 -13.96
N THR A 215 11.81 17.52 -13.00
CA THR A 215 12.29 17.83 -11.65
C THR A 215 13.76 17.45 -11.39
N GLY A 216 14.37 16.71 -12.30
CA GLY A 216 15.78 16.30 -12.23
C GLY A 216 16.05 15.17 -11.25
N ASP A 217 17.33 14.93 -10.99
CA ASP A 217 17.81 13.83 -10.15
C ASP A 217 17.35 13.98 -8.69
N GLN A 218 16.79 12.91 -8.14
CA GLN A 218 16.28 12.84 -6.76
C GLN A 218 16.59 11.46 -6.15
N ASN A 219 16.42 11.31 -4.83
CA ASN A 219 16.35 9.99 -4.22
C ASN A 219 14.88 9.57 -4.09
N LEU A 220 14.45 8.68 -4.98
CA LEU A 220 13.07 8.21 -5.05
C LEU A 220 12.87 7.00 -4.13
N VAL A 221 11.73 7.02 -3.44
CA VAL A 221 11.18 5.88 -2.68
C VAL A 221 9.84 5.54 -3.29
N LEU A 222 9.72 4.39 -3.97
CA LEU A 222 8.41 3.93 -4.45
C LEU A 222 7.63 3.32 -3.28
N LEU A 223 6.60 4.01 -2.83
CA LEU A 223 5.73 3.60 -1.74
C LEU A 223 4.45 2.99 -2.31
N GLY A 224 4.44 1.66 -2.46
CA GLY A 224 3.30 0.94 -3.00
C GLY A 224 2.28 0.61 -1.93
N TYR A 225 1.11 1.24 -1.95
CA TYR A 225 0.03 0.96 -1.01
C TYR A 225 -0.90 -0.15 -1.52
N SER A 226 -1.18 -1.18 -0.72
CA SER A 226 -2.07 -2.28 -1.12
C SER A 226 -1.57 -2.94 -2.43
N ARG A 227 -2.43 -3.07 -3.44
CA ARG A 227 -2.07 -3.45 -4.82
C ARG A 227 -0.96 -2.60 -5.44
N GLY A 228 -0.82 -1.35 -5.00
CA GLY A 228 0.25 -0.45 -5.42
C GLY A 228 1.65 -1.00 -5.19
N THR A 229 1.82 -1.95 -4.26
CA THR A 229 3.07 -2.72 -4.13
C THR A 229 3.37 -3.53 -5.39
N GLN A 230 2.42 -4.31 -5.90
CA GLN A 230 2.60 -5.10 -7.11
C GLN A 230 2.91 -4.21 -8.32
N LEU A 231 2.22 -3.07 -8.39
CA LEU A 231 2.45 -2.06 -9.43
C LEU A 231 3.84 -1.43 -9.32
N ALA A 232 4.30 -1.09 -8.11
CA ALA A 232 5.66 -0.56 -7.90
C ALA A 232 6.76 -1.58 -8.26
N LEU A 233 6.53 -2.87 -7.96
CA LEU A 233 7.44 -3.95 -8.36
C LEU A 233 7.49 -4.11 -9.88
N GLU A 234 6.32 -4.13 -10.54
CA GLU A 234 6.24 -4.15 -12.00
C GLU A 234 6.88 -2.90 -12.62
N MET A 235 6.67 -1.73 -12.03
CA MET A 235 7.27 -0.46 -12.49
C MET A 235 8.80 -0.56 -12.55
N VAL A 236 9.47 -1.07 -11.50
CA VAL A 236 10.95 -1.16 -11.50
C VAL A 236 11.47 -2.22 -12.47
N VAL A 237 10.74 -3.31 -12.68
CA VAL A 237 11.11 -4.34 -13.68
C VAL A 237 11.00 -3.78 -15.10
N GLN A 238 9.87 -3.13 -15.41
CA GLN A 238 9.66 -2.46 -16.70
C GLN A 238 10.68 -1.35 -16.91
N ALA A 239 10.94 -0.52 -15.90
CA ALA A 239 11.92 0.56 -15.97
C ALA A 239 13.33 0.04 -16.26
N GLN A 240 13.71 -1.13 -15.71
CA GLN A 240 14.99 -1.75 -16.00
C GLN A 240 15.04 -2.26 -17.44
N ARG A 241 13.97 -2.92 -17.89
CA ARG A 241 13.85 -3.45 -19.25
C ARG A 241 13.86 -2.34 -20.32
N GLU A 242 13.21 -1.22 -20.01
CA GLU A 242 13.02 -0.08 -20.93
C GLU A 242 14.07 1.02 -20.71
N ASN A 243 15.01 0.82 -19.79
CA ASN A 243 16.07 1.76 -19.44
C ASN A 243 15.53 3.17 -19.11
N LEU A 244 14.46 3.24 -18.33
CA LEU A 244 13.86 4.51 -17.90
C LEU A 244 14.81 5.23 -16.93
N SER A 245 15.06 6.52 -17.19
CA SER A 245 16.14 7.24 -16.51
C SER A 245 15.88 7.43 -15.01
N TYR A 246 14.62 7.46 -14.58
CA TYR A 246 14.27 7.62 -13.17
C TYR A 246 14.74 6.42 -12.31
N LEU A 247 14.95 5.22 -12.90
CA LEU A 247 15.28 4.02 -12.13
C LEU A 247 16.58 4.18 -11.32
N ARG A 248 17.58 4.89 -11.86
CA ARG A 248 18.86 5.15 -11.16
C ARG A 248 18.67 5.91 -9.84
N SER A 249 17.58 6.66 -9.76
CA SER A 249 17.17 7.46 -8.62
C SER A 249 16.31 6.67 -7.63
N VAL A 250 15.76 5.52 -8.00
CA VAL A 250 15.03 4.64 -7.07
C VAL A 250 16.03 3.93 -6.16
N LYS A 251 15.99 4.26 -4.87
CA LYS A 251 16.83 3.61 -3.86
C LYS A 251 16.06 2.60 -3.02
N ASN A 252 14.75 2.77 -2.94
CA ASN A 252 13.90 1.97 -2.08
C ASN A 252 12.55 1.71 -2.74
N VAL A 253 12.04 0.48 -2.59
CA VAL A 253 10.64 0.11 -2.84
C VAL A 253 10.07 -0.36 -1.51
N VAL A 254 8.98 0.29 -1.08
CA VAL A 254 8.34 0.05 0.21
C VAL A 254 6.93 -0.47 -0.03
N ALA A 255 6.68 -1.69 0.41
CA ALA A 255 5.35 -2.28 0.47
C ALA A 255 4.62 -1.76 1.73
N TYR A 256 3.71 -0.82 1.55
CA TYR A 256 3.01 -0.13 2.64
C TYR A 256 1.58 -0.67 2.79
N ALA A 257 1.32 -1.48 3.81
CA ALA A 257 0.14 -2.36 3.85
C ALA A 257 0.00 -3.11 2.50
N GLY A 258 1.13 -3.61 2.00
CA GLY A 258 1.28 -4.07 0.62
C GLY A 258 0.90 -5.53 0.38
N VAL A 259 0.63 -5.84 -0.89
CA VAL A 259 0.36 -7.21 -1.37
C VAL A 259 1.58 -7.71 -2.15
N ILE A 260 2.40 -8.59 -1.55
CA ILE A 260 3.68 -9.04 -2.13
C ILE A 260 3.57 -10.44 -2.75
N MET A 261 2.97 -11.38 -2.01
CA MET A 261 2.77 -12.77 -2.43
C MET A 261 1.29 -13.09 -2.67
N GLY A 262 0.49 -12.07 -2.98
CA GLY A 262 -0.97 -12.18 -3.17
C GLY A 262 -1.75 -11.84 -1.91
N SER A 263 -3.06 -12.05 -1.95
CA SER A 263 -4.03 -11.70 -0.91
C SER A 263 -4.94 -12.88 -0.65
N ALA A 264 -5.05 -13.31 0.61
CA ALA A 264 -5.97 -14.38 1.00
C ALA A 264 -7.43 -14.05 0.65
N LEU A 265 -7.84 -12.78 0.73
CA LEU A 265 -9.15 -12.32 0.25
C LEU A 265 -9.35 -12.61 -1.24
N ALA A 266 -8.33 -12.36 -2.07
CA ALA A 266 -8.39 -12.68 -3.50
C ALA A 266 -8.36 -14.20 -3.76
N ASP A 267 -7.58 -14.96 -3.00
CA ASP A 267 -7.50 -16.42 -3.13
C ASP A 267 -8.86 -17.09 -2.83
N VAL A 268 -9.58 -16.62 -1.81
CA VAL A 268 -10.88 -17.18 -1.41
C VAL A 268 -11.96 -16.99 -2.49
N THR A 269 -11.77 -16.08 -3.45
CA THR A 269 -12.68 -15.96 -4.59
C THR A 269 -12.70 -17.19 -5.50
N GLU A 270 -11.77 -18.12 -5.34
CA GLU A 270 -11.76 -19.41 -6.02
C GLU A 270 -12.78 -20.41 -5.45
N ASP A 271 -13.18 -20.21 -4.19
CA ASP A 271 -14.29 -20.95 -3.59
C ASP A 271 -15.60 -20.23 -3.89
N GLU A 272 -16.36 -20.73 -4.86
CA GLU A 272 -17.67 -20.19 -5.25
C GLU A 272 -18.72 -20.25 -4.13
N THR A 273 -18.47 -21.02 -3.07
CA THR A 273 -19.36 -21.09 -1.89
C THR A 273 -19.04 -20.01 -0.86
N SER A 274 -17.88 -19.35 -0.95
CA SER A 274 -17.56 -18.19 -0.13
C SER A 274 -18.35 -16.96 -0.57
N GLU A 275 -18.48 -15.96 0.30
CA GLU A 275 -19.14 -14.70 -0.06
C GLU A 275 -18.42 -14.01 -1.24
N SER A 276 -17.10 -13.85 -1.16
CA SER A 276 -16.32 -13.21 -2.23
C SER A 276 -16.30 -14.01 -3.54
N GLY A 277 -16.32 -15.34 -3.48
CA GLY A 277 -16.46 -16.20 -4.66
C GLY A 277 -17.81 -16.03 -5.34
N ARG A 278 -18.92 -16.04 -4.58
CA ARG A 278 -20.26 -15.76 -5.12
C ARG A 278 -20.32 -14.38 -5.81
N LEU A 279 -19.72 -13.36 -5.20
CA LEU A 279 -19.65 -12.02 -5.80
C LEU A 279 -18.85 -12.01 -7.10
N LEU A 280 -17.72 -12.73 -7.16
CA LEU A 280 -16.91 -12.84 -8.37
C LEU A 280 -17.67 -13.56 -9.49
N VAL A 281 -18.36 -14.66 -9.17
CA VAL A 281 -19.23 -15.38 -10.12
C VAL A 281 -20.36 -14.50 -10.61
N ALA A 282 -21.02 -13.77 -9.71
CA ALA A 282 -22.10 -12.84 -10.07
C ALA A 282 -21.61 -11.70 -10.97
N ALA A 283 -20.41 -11.16 -10.72
CA ALA A 283 -19.80 -10.15 -11.59
C ALA A 283 -19.51 -10.71 -13.01
N LYS A 284 -18.95 -11.92 -13.11
CA LYS A 284 -18.74 -12.61 -14.39
C LYS A 284 -20.06 -12.85 -15.12
N LYS A 285 -21.10 -13.32 -14.40
CA LYS A 285 -22.44 -13.53 -14.94
C LYS A 285 -23.05 -12.24 -15.45
N LEU A 286 -22.96 -11.15 -14.68
CA LEU A 286 -23.44 -9.83 -15.08
C LEU A 286 -22.78 -9.40 -16.40
N MET A 287 -21.44 -9.44 -16.46
CA MET A 287 -20.68 -9.07 -17.67
C MET A 287 -21.14 -9.87 -18.90
N GLY A 288 -21.34 -11.18 -18.76
CA GLY A 288 -21.82 -12.04 -19.85
C GLY A 288 -23.30 -11.83 -20.22
N SER A 289 -24.11 -11.37 -19.28
CA SER A 289 -25.56 -11.18 -19.46
C SER A 289 -25.91 -9.84 -20.08
N LEU A 290 -25.05 -8.83 -19.96
CA LEU A 290 -25.27 -7.51 -20.56
C LEU A 290 -25.37 -7.58 -22.09
N GLN A 291 -26.52 -7.13 -22.61
CA GLN A 291 -26.94 -7.20 -24.00
C GLN A 291 -26.74 -5.88 -24.73
N TYR A 292 -26.26 -5.97 -25.97
CA TYR A 292 -26.30 -4.89 -26.94
C TYR A 292 -27.67 -4.83 -27.64
N SER A 293 -27.99 -3.68 -28.20
CA SER A 293 -29.18 -3.45 -29.02
C SER A 293 -28.74 -3.10 -30.45
N ASN A 294 -29.44 -3.67 -31.43
CA ASN A 294 -29.14 -3.47 -32.85
C ASN A 294 -30.09 -2.44 -33.50
N SER A 295 -31.10 -1.95 -32.77
CA SER A 295 -32.12 -1.04 -33.30
C SER A 295 -32.73 -0.15 -32.20
N LEU A 296 -33.59 0.80 -32.57
CA LEU A 296 -34.41 1.51 -31.56
C LEU A 296 -35.56 0.64 -31.02
N LEU A 297 -36.03 -0.33 -31.81
CA LEU A 297 -37.19 -1.16 -31.48
C LEU A 297 -36.87 -2.19 -30.38
N ASP A 298 -35.72 -2.86 -30.46
CA ASP A 298 -35.29 -3.86 -29.46
C ASP A 298 -34.66 -3.23 -28.21
N ARG A 299 -34.35 -1.93 -28.22
CA ARG A 299 -33.65 -1.24 -27.13
C ARG A 299 -34.41 -1.31 -25.80
N MET A 300 -35.74 -1.23 -25.83
CA MET A 300 -36.54 -1.33 -24.60
C MET A 300 -36.46 -2.73 -23.98
N ASP A 301 -36.53 -3.78 -24.79
CA ASP A 301 -36.38 -5.16 -24.33
C ASP A 301 -34.97 -5.43 -23.80
N LYS A 302 -33.94 -4.95 -24.52
CA LYS A 302 -32.54 -5.08 -24.07
C LYS A 302 -32.27 -4.29 -22.80
N ARG A 303 -32.90 -3.13 -22.62
CA ARG A 303 -32.82 -2.36 -21.37
C ARG A 303 -33.42 -3.13 -20.21
N ARG A 304 -34.59 -3.76 -20.39
CA ARG A 304 -35.20 -4.62 -19.37
C ARG A 304 -34.28 -5.78 -19.00
N GLN A 305 -33.74 -6.48 -19.99
CA GLN A 305 -32.79 -7.60 -19.78
C GLN A 305 -31.54 -7.15 -19.01
N ASN A 306 -30.96 -5.99 -19.36
CA ASN A 306 -29.80 -5.45 -18.66
C ASN A 306 -30.14 -5.02 -17.23
N ALA A 307 -31.32 -4.43 -17.00
CA ALA A 307 -31.79 -4.06 -15.67
C ALA A 307 -32.01 -5.29 -14.78
N GLU A 308 -32.57 -6.37 -15.33
CA GLU A 308 -32.74 -7.66 -14.64
C GLU A 308 -31.39 -8.26 -14.25
N ALA A 309 -30.44 -8.33 -15.19
CA ALA A 309 -29.09 -8.82 -14.90
C ALA A 309 -28.39 -8.00 -13.80
N PHE A 310 -28.55 -6.68 -13.82
CA PHE A 310 -28.00 -5.80 -12.78
C PHE A 310 -28.70 -6.00 -11.43
N GLY A 311 -30.02 -6.17 -11.43
CA GLY A 311 -30.79 -6.48 -10.22
C GLY A 311 -30.36 -7.80 -9.57
N GLU A 312 -30.13 -8.85 -10.36
CA GLU A 312 -29.58 -10.12 -9.86
C GLU A 312 -28.20 -9.96 -9.21
N PHE A 313 -27.33 -9.15 -9.81
CA PHE A 313 -26.02 -8.84 -9.25
C PHE A 313 -26.15 -8.10 -7.91
N LEU A 314 -26.99 -7.07 -7.83
CA LEU A 314 -27.24 -6.33 -6.58
C LEU A 314 -27.80 -7.22 -5.48
N ASN A 315 -28.73 -8.13 -5.81
CA ASN A 315 -29.27 -9.08 -4.84
C ASN A 315 -28.18 -9.99 -4.24
N THR A 316 -27.21 -10.40 -5.06
CA THR A 316 -26.05 -11.15 -4.58
C THR A 316 -25.14 -10.29 -3.71
N LEU A 317 -24.89 -9.04 -4.12
CA LEU A 317 -24.07 -8.07 -3.37
C LEU A 317 -24.60 -7.78 -1.96
N MET A 318 -25.91 -7.79 -1.78
CA MET A 318 -26.55 -7.50 -0.50
C MET A 318 -26.84 -8.75 0.36
N GLY A 319 -26.37 -9.94 -0.06
CA GLY A 319 -26.60 -11.18 0.69
C GLY A 319 -28.07 -11.64 0.74
N GLY A 320 -28.91 -11.19 -0.20
CA GLY A 320 -30.25 -11.72 -0.44
C GLY A 320 -31.35 -11.41 0.59
N SER A 321 -31.17 -10.50 1.56
CA SER A 321 -32.12 -10.35 2.69
C SER A 321 -32.59 -8.93 3.05
N GLN A 322 -32.26 -7.88 2.29
CA GLN A 322 -32.85 -6.55 2.53
C GLN A 322 -33.72 -6.09 1.35
N GLU A 323 -34.99 -5.78 1.64
CA GLU A 323 -35.85 -5.05 0.72
C GLU A 323 -35.18 -3.72 0.37
N LEU A 324 -34.96 -3.50 -0.92
CA LEU A 324 -34.27 -2.33 -1.46
C LEU A 324 -35.06 -1.05 -1.17
N ASN A 325 -34.62 -0.25 -0.20
CA ASN A 325 -34.97 1.16 -0.18
C ASN A 325 -34.10 1.92 -1.19
N HIS A 326 -34.54 1.93 -2.46
CA HIS A 326 -33.90 2.63 -3.57
C HIS A 326 -33.58 4.10 -3.26
N GLU A 327 -34.40 4.76 -2.44
CA GLU A 327 -34.25 6.17 -2.10
C GLU A 327 -33.08 6.39 -1.12
N GLU A 328 -32.86 5.47 -0.18
CA GLU A 328 -31.74 5.48 0.76
C GLU A 328 -30.40 5.21 0.07
N MET A 329 -30.38 4.28 -0.90
CA MET A 329 -29.21 4.02 -1.75
C MET A 329 -28.83 5.24 -2.59
N LEU A 330 -29.80 5.91 -3.21
CA LEU A 330 -29.57 7.11 -4.00
C LEU A 330 -29.14 8.31 -3.15
N THR A 331 -29.65 8.42 -1.92
CA THR A 331 -29.28 9.47 -0.97
C THR A 331 -27.83 9.28 -0.49
N THR A 332 -27.43 8.04 -0.19
CA THR A 332 -26.05 7.67 0.16
C THR A 332 -25.08 7.86 -1.01
N ALA A 333 -25.51 7.51 -2.24
CA ALA A 333 -24.71 7.73 -3.44
C ALA A 333 -24.48 9.23 -3.73
N ARG A 334 -25.45 10.09 -3.37
CA ARG A 334 -25.35 11.55 -3.52
C ARG A 334 -24.53 12.24 -2.43
N SER A 335 -24.45 11.66 -1.23
CA SER A 335 -23.69 12.26 -0.12
C SER A 335 -22.18 12.09 -0.25
N GLY A 336 -21.70 11.30 -1.22
CA GLY A 336 -20.26 11.04 -1.41
C GLY A 336 -19.62 10.27 -0.25
N ASP A 337 -20.45 9.64 0.59
CA ASP A 337 -20.10 8.91 1.81
C ASP A 337 -20.26 7.42 1.50
N PHE A 338 -19.16 6.67 1.39
CA PHE A 338 -19.11 5.31 0.84
C PHE A 338 -19.56 4.24 1.85
N LYS A 339 -20.64 4.49 2.58
CA LYS A 339 -21.06 3.66 3.73
C LYS A 339 -21.38 2.21 3.37
N THR A 340 -21.58 1.91 2.08
CA THR A 340 -21.83 0.55 1.58
C THR A 340 -21.24 0.34 0.17
N ALA A 341 -20.92 -0.90 -0.17
CA ALA A 341 -20.58 -1.30 -1.54
C ALA A 341 -21.67 -0.89 -2.56
N ALA A 342 -22.93 -0.89 -2.12
CA ALA A 342 -24.07 -0.46 -2.93
C ALA A 342 -24.01 1.03 -3.32
N ALA A 343 -23.54 1.92 -2.44
CA ALA A 343 -23.35 3.34 -2.76
C ALA A 343 -22.25 3.56 -3.82
N LEU A 344 -21.16 2.80 -3.73
CA LEU A 344 -20.11 2.81 -4.75
C LEU A 344 -20.65 2.34 -6.12
N ILE A 345 -21.38 1.24 -6.13
CA ILE A 345 -22.00 0.70 -7.35
C ILE A 345 -23.03 1.69 -7.93
N ALA A 346 -23.79 2.41 -7.10
CA ALA A 346 -24.73 3.43 -7.55
C ALA A 346 -24.03 4.68 -8.13
N LYS A 347 -22.90 5.09 -7.55
CA LYS A 347 -22.04 6.17 -8.09
C LYS A 347 -21.50 5.76 -9.47
N ILE A 348 -20.89 4.58 -9.57
CA ILE A 348 -20.46 3.98 -10.83
C ILE A 348 -21.64 3.95 -11.82
N GLY A 349 -22.80 3.46 -11.38
CA GLY A 349 -24.07 3.47 -12.11
C GLY A 349 -24.40 4.80 -12.77
N THR A 350 -24.31 5.87 -11.97
CA THR A 350 -24.64 7.24 -12.37
C THR A 350 -23.60 7.81 -13.33
N GLU A 351 -22.32 7.68 -13.01
CA GLU A 351 -21.20 8.22 -13.78
C GLU A 351 -21.01 7.52 -15.12
N LEU A 352 -21.35 6.22 -15.19
CA LEU A 352 -21.37 5.45 -16.43
C LEU A 352 -22.62 5.69 -17.27
N GLY A 353 -23.48 6.65 -16.89
CA GLY A 353 -24.54 7.13 -17.74
C GLY A 353 -25.73 6.18 -17.89
N LEU A 354 -25.97 5.22 -16.98
CA LEU A 354 -27.11 4.27 -17.05
C LEU A 354 -28.49 4.93 -17.28
N LYS A 355 -28.60 6.25 -17.10
CA LYS A 355 -29.81 7.05 -17.32
C LYS A 355 -29.98 7.57 -18.76
N SER A 356 -28.92 7.59 -19.59
CA SER A 356 -29.00 8.10 -20.96
C SER A 356 -29.62 7.06 -21.90
N LEU A 357 -30.58 7.50 -22.72
CA LEU A 357 -31.29 6.64 -23.69
C LEU A 357 -30.64 6.62 -25.07
N MET A 358 -29.74 7.58 -25.35
CA MET A 358 -29.18 7.78 -26.68
C MET A 358 -27.96 6.87 -26.93
N ASP A 359 -27.15 6.61 -25.92
CA ASP A 359 -25.91 5.83 -26.01
C ASP A 359 -26.02 4.46 -25.32
N PHE A 360 -27.00 3.67 -25.75
CA PHE A 360 -27.30 2.38 -25.10
C PHE A 360 -26.11 1.41 -25.16
N ASN A 361 -25.53 1.20 -26.35
CA ASN A 361 -24.41 0.27 -26.51
C ASN A 361 -23.13 0.79 -25.83
N GLY A 362 -22.87 2.12 -25.84
CA GLY A 362 -21.75 2.69 -25.10
C GLY A 362 -21.86 2.45 -23.59
N HIS A 363 -23.06 2.49 -22.99
CA HIS A 363 -23.20 2.07 -21.58
C HIS A 363 -22.80 0.61 -21.38
N VAL A 364 -23.24 -0.29 -22.25
CA VAL A 364 -22.91 -1.72 -22.16
C VAL A 364 -21.39 -1.93 -22.23
N ASP A 365 -20.73 -1.26 -23.17
CA ASP A 365 -19.26 -1.32 -23.33
C ASP A 365 -18.52 -0.78 -22.10
N ARG A 366 -18.96 0.38 -21.57
CA ARG A 366 -18.40 0.97 -20.35
C ARG A 366 -18.51 0.03 -19.15
N PHE A 367 -19.68 -0.58 -18.92
CA PHE A 367 -19.86 -1.52 -17.81
C PHE A 367 -19.05 -2.80 -17.97
N LYS A 368 -19.05 -3.40 -19.17
CA LYS A 368 -18.27 -4.61 -19.42
C LYS A 368 -16.78 -4.34 -19.21
N SER A 369 -16.27 -3.22 -19.70
CA SER A 369 -14.88 -2.81 -19.50
C SER A 369 -14.54 -2.64 -18.02
N LEU A 370 -15.38 -1.93 -17.26
CA LEU A 370 -15.16 -1.79 -15.82
C LEU A 370 -15.14 -3.13 -15.09
N ILE A 371 -16.12 -4.01 -15.34
CA ILE A 371 -16.18 -5.33 -14.70
C ILE A 371 -14.94 -6.13 -15.08
N GLN A 372 -14.56 -6.15 -16.36
CA GLN A 372 -13.37 -6.85 -16.83
C GLN A 372 -12.09 -6.35 -16.13
N GLU A 373 -11.91 -5.05 -16.00
CA GLU A 373 -10.74 -4.48 -15.32
C GLU A 373 -10.73 -4.82 -13.82
N VAL A 374 -11.90 -4.82 -13.16
CA VAL A 374 -12.02 -5.29 -11.76
C VAL A 374 -11.64 -6.77 -11.66
N LEU A 375 -12.13 -7.62 -12.57
CA LEU A 375 -11.79 -9.05 -12.59
C LEU A 375 -10.28 -9.27 -12.79
N TYR A 376 -9.62 -8.51 -13.67
CA TYR A 376 -8.17 -8.56 -13.84
C TYR A 376 -7.42 -8.10 -12.59
N ALA A 377 -7.91 -7.08 -11.88
CA ALA A 377 -7.29 -6.62 -10.65
C ALA A 377 -7.38 -7.69 -9.54
N VAL A 378 -8.56 -8.32 -9.38
CA VAL A 378 -8.73 -9.42 -8.42
C VAL A 378 -7.82 -10.60 -8.77
N ASP A 379 -7.75 -10.98 -10.04
CA ASP A 379 -6.88 -12.06 -10.49
C ASP A 379 -5.40 -11.77 -10.23
N GLY A 380 -4.95 -10.54 -10.49
CA GLY A 380 -3.57 -10.10 -10.18
C GLY A 380 -3.24 -10.07 -8.69
N LEU A 381 -4.25 -9.99 -7.81
CA LEU A 381 -4.09 -10.02 -6.36
C LEU A 381 -3.96 -11.44 -5.79
N LYS A 382 -4.21 -12.49 -6.57
CA LYS A 382 -4.09 -13.87 -6.12
C LYS A 382 -2.65 -14.29 -5.88
N SER A 383 -2.45 -15.20 -4.92
CA SER A 383 -1.14 -15.80 -4.64
C SER A 383 -0.58 -16.58 -5.82
N GLN A 384 -1.42 -17.26 -6.61
CA GLN A 384 -0.97 -17.97 -7.79
C GLN A 384 -0.43 -17.02 -8.87
N SER A 385 -1.13 -15.91 -9.10
CA SER A 385 -0.71 -14.88 -10.05
C SER A 385 0.59 -14.22 -9.63
N MET A 386 0.76 -13.92 -8.34
CA MET A 386 2.01 -13.35 -7.83
C MET A 386 3.17 -14.34 -7.83
N GLN A 387 2.95 -15.62 -7.53
CA GLN A 387 4.00 -16.64 -7.69
C GLN A 387 4.47 -16.72 -9.15
N THR A 388 3.54 -16.72 -10.10
CA THR A 388 3.84 -16.69 -11.53
C THR A 388 4.61 -15.42 -11.91
N TRP A 389 4.24 -14.27 -11.34
CA TRP A 389 4.98 -13.03 -11.55
C TRP A 389 6.42 -13.13 -11.03
N TRP A 390 6.63 -13.63 -9.81
CA TRP A 390 7.97 -13.79 -9.22
C TRP A 390 8.86 -14.78 -9.99
N GLN A 391 8.27 -15.85 -10.52
CA GLN A 391 8.98 -16.82 -11.38
C GLN A 391 9.53 -16.17 -12.66
N ASN A 392 8.77 -15.24 -13.25
CA ASN A 392 9.07 -14.67 -14.56
C ASN A 392 9.84 -13.34 -14.50
N ASN A 393 9.94 -12.70 -13.34
CA ASN A 393 10.52 -11.37 -13.21
C ASN A 393 11.75 -11.37 -12.31
N THR A 394 12.75 -10.57 -12.71
CA THR A 394 13.98 -10.34 -11.93
C THR A 394 13.98 -8.89 -11.48
N LEU A 395 14.14 -8.68 -10.18
CA LEU A 395 14.18 -7.34 -9.60
C LEU A 395 15.57 -6.70 -9.76
N PRO A 396 15.65 -5.38 -10.00
CA PRO A 396 16.91 -4.66 -10.04
C PRO A 396 17.70 -4.79 -8.73
N ARG A 397 19.01 -4.97 -8.84
CA ARG A 397 19.92 -4.91 -7.68
C ARG A 397 20.24 -3.46 -7.33
N GLY A 398 20.62 -3.22 -6.07
CA GLY A 398 20.94 -1.88 -5.58
C GLY A 398 19.73 -1.08 -5.08
N ILE A 399 18.55 -1.71 -5.06
CA ILE A 399 17.33 -1.20 -4.44
C ILE A 399 17.09 -1.97 -3.13
N ARG A 400 16.67 -1.26 -2.06
CA ARG A 400 16.14 -1.89 -0.85
C ARG A 400 14.64 -2.17 -1.00
N TYR A 401 14.23 -3.39 -0.71
CA TYR A 401 12.84 -3.86 -0.74
C TYR A 401 12.34 -4.03 0.69
N MET A 402 11.54 -3.06 1.14
CA MET A 402 11.11 -2.97 2.54
C MET A 402 9.62 -3.32 2.66
N ALA A 403 9.25 -4.06 3.70
CA ALA A 403 7.85 -4.36 4.00
C ALA A 403 7.42 -3.70 5.32
N LEU A 404 6.33 -2.93 5.24
CA LEU A 404 5.64 -2.37 6.40
C LEU A 404 4.19 -2.83 6.36
N THR A 405 3.90 -3.87 7.14
CA THR A 405 2.64 -4.63 7.02
C THR A 405 1.55 -4.03 7.91
N ALA A 406 0.27 -4.20 7.59
CA ALA A 406 -0.84 -3.76 8.44
C ALA A 406 -1.49 -4.94 9.17
N SER A 407 -1.83 -4.76 10.44
CA SER A 407 -2.46 -5.73 11.32
C SER A 407 -3.72 -5.14 11.93
N MET A 408 -4.87 -5.70 11.55
CA MET A 408 -6.12 -5.45 12.22
C MET A 408 -6.17 -6.21 13.55
N VAL A 409 -6.46 -5.55 14.66
CA VAL A 409 -6.72 -6.25 15.94
C VAL A 409 -8.18 -6.73 15.99
N ASP A 410 -8.44 -7.81 16.71
CA ASP A 410 -9.78 -8.36 16.95
C ASP A 410 -10.13 -8.28 18.45
N PRO A 411 -11.09 -7.43 18.85
CA PRO A 411 -11.43 -7.22 20.25
C PRO A 411 -12.05 -8.45 20.93
N ASP A 412 -12.54 -9.43 20.17
CA ASP A 412 -13.15 -10.65 20.71
C ASP A 412 -12.11 -11.77 20.96
N LYS A 413 -10.85 -11.59 20.52
CA LYS A 413 -9.81 -12.61 20.70
C LYS A 413 -9.19 -12.63 22.08
N ASN A 414 -8.82 -11.48 22.63
CA ASN A 414 -8.21 -11.35 23.95
C ASN A 414 -8.25 -9.89 24.45
N GLU A 415 -8.03 -9.70 25.75
CA GLU A 415 -8.08 -8.37 26.40
C GLU A 415 -7.02 -7.40 25.86
N PHE A 416 -5.87 -7.88 25.39
CA PHE A 416 -4.85 -7.02 24.80
C PHE A 416 -5.28 -6.41 23.46
N GLU A 417 -5.78 -7.23 22.54
CA GLU A 417 -6.33 -6.78 21.25
C GLU A 417 -7.53 -5.85 21.46
N LYS A 418 -8.35 -6.11 22.48
CA LYS A 418 -9.45 -5.24 22.91
C LYS A 418 -8.97 -3.88 23.44
N ILE A 419 -7.88 -3.82 24.19
CA ILE A 419 -7.27 -2.55 24.62
C ILE A 419 -6.79 -1.73 23.42
N ILE A 420 -6.14 -2.38 22.44
CA ILE A 420 -5.72 -1.71 21.20
C ILE A 420 -6.95 -1.22 20.42
N PHE A 421 -7.96 -2.08 20.28
CA PHE A 421 -9.19 -1.77 19.56
C PHE A 421 -9.86 -0.52 20.11
N ASN A 422 -10.00 -0.44 21.44
CA ASN A 422 -10.67 0.65 22.14
C ASN A 422 -9.76 1.87 22.43
N SER A 423 -8.49 1.85 22.02
CA SER A 423 -7.58 2.97 22.27
C SER A 423 -8.04 4.22 21.51
N GLN A 424 -7.74 5.42 22.04
CA GLN A 424 -8.14 6.69 21.41
C GLN A 424 -7.65 6.82 19.96
N ASN A 425 -6.52 6.15 19.64
CA ASN A 425 -5.93 6.13 18.31
C ASN A 425 -6.14 4.80 17.56
N GLY A 426 -7.04 3.95 18.05
CA GLY A 426 -7.34 2.63 17.51
C GLY A 426 -8.49 2.65 16.52
N TYR A 427 -9.43 1.72 16.73
CA TYR A 427 -10.58 1.45 15.87
C TYR A 427 -11.80 2.18 16.47
N ASN A 428 -12.82 2.44 15.66
CA ASN A 428 -13.90 3.35 16.03
C ASN A 428 -15.29 2.69 15.98
N ASP A 429 -15.34 1.35 15.86
CA ASP A 429 -16.58 0.58 15.74
C ASP A 429 -17.48 1.04 14.57
N SER A 430 -16.86 1.60 13.51
CA SER A 430 -17.56 1.96 12.28
C SER A 430 -18.15 0.73 11.60
N LEU A 431 -19.05 0.98 10.64
CA LEU A 431 -19.52 -0.07 9.73
C LEU A 431 -18.35 -0.73 8.98
N ASP A 432 -17.32 0.04 8.62
CA ASP A 432 -16.09 -0.49 8.00
C ASP A 432 -15.35 -1.41 8.95
N ASP A 433 -15.09 -0.98 10.19
CA ASP A 433 -14.40 -1.82 11.17
C ASP A 433 -15.16 -3.14 11.39
N LYS A 434 -16.49 -3.10 11.50
CA LYS A 434 -17.32 -4.31 11.63
C LYS A 434 -17.26 -5.21 10.40
N SER A 435 -17.38 -4.62 9.22
CA SER A 435 -17.30 -5.35 7.95
C SER A 435 -15.92 -5.98 7.75
N LEU A 436 -14.86 -5.21 7.99
CA LEU A 436 -13.48 -5.67 7.90
C LEU A 436 -13.16 -6.72 8.97
N LEU A 437 -13.66 -6.60 10.20
CA LEU A 437 -13.56 -7.65 11.22
C LEU A 437 -14.31 -8.92 10.82
N GLY A 438 -15.52 -8.80 10.30
CA GLY A 438 -16.30 -9.93 9.79
C GLY A 438 -15.54 -10.67 8.70
N ASN A 439 -15.04 -9.93 7.70
CA ASN A 439 -14.17 -10.44 6.65
C ASN A 439 -12.95 -11.16 7.23
N LYS A 440 -12.21 -10.50 8.12
CA LYS A 440 -11.05 -11.08 8.80
C LYS A 440 -11.39 -12.45 9.42
N ARG A 441 -12.45 -12.53 10.23
CA ARG A 441 -12.84 -13.76 10.94
C ARG A 441 -13.25 -14.87 9.98
N THR A 442 -14.05 -14.55 8.97
CA THR A 442 -14.43 -15.49 7.91
C THR A 442 -13.18 -16.05 7.21
N TYR A 443 -12.21 -15.21 6.89
CA TYR A 443 -10.97 -15.68 6.25
C TYR A 443 -10.07 -16.50 7.15
N GLU A 444 -9.93 -16.12 8.42
CA GLU A 444 -9.17 -16.92 9.38
C GLU A 444 -9.81 -18.31 9.54
N GLN A 445 -11.14 -18.39 9.56
CA GLN A 445 -11.87 -19.65 9.62
C GLN A 445 -11.65 -20.52 8.37
N VAL A 446 -11.71 -19.93 7.17
CA VAL A 446 -11.58 -20.68 5.90
C VAL A 446 -10.13 -21.07 5.60
N SER A 447 -9.18 -20.18 5.85
CA SER A 447 -7.76 -20.38 5.50
C SER A 447 -6.97 -21.10 6.60
N GLY A 448 -7.43 -21.05 7.85
CA GLY A 448 -6.66 -21.52 9.02
C GLY A 448 -5.43 -20.66 9.33
N VAL A 449 -5.35 -19.44 8.80
CA VAL A 449 -4.21 -18.52 8.97
C VAL A 449 -4.67 -17.27 9.68
N ALA A 450 -3.86 -16.74 10.60
CA ALA A 450 -4.03 -15.38 11.07
C ALA A 450 -3.91 -14.39 9.91
N MET A 451 -5.02 -13.73 9.63
CA MET A 451 -5.05 -12.57 8.79
C MET A 451 -4.33 -11.43 9.52
N ASN A 452 -3.47 -10.72 8.79
CA ASN A 452 -2.77 -9.56 9.35
C ASN A 452 -3.80 -8.45 9.45
N ASP A 453 -4.24 -7.95 8.30
CA ASP A 453 -5.42 -7.11 8.17
C ASP A 453 -6.59 -7.92 7.59
N SER A 454 -7.75 -7.31 7.39
CA SER A 454 -8.95 -7.98 6.86
C SER A 454 -8.84 -8.51 5.41
N GLN A 455 -7.68 -8.37 4.75
CA GLN A 455 -7.49 -8.61 3.32
C GLN A 455 -6.21 -9.40 2.99
N VAL A 456 -5.15 -9.27 3.78
CA VAL A 456 -3.82 -9.83 3.52
C VAL A 456 -3.25 -10.50 4.77
N ALA A 457 -2.73 -11.72 4.63
CA ALA A 457 -2.01 -12.40 5.71
C ALA A 457 -0.56 -11.89 5.84
N VAL A 458 0.05 -12.04 7.03
CA VAL A 458 1.39 -11.49 7.32
C VAL A 458 2.41 -11.96 6.29
N HIS A 459 2.49 -13.28 6.09
CA HIS A 459 3.41 -13.91 5.15
C HIS A 459 3.18 -13.47 3.68
N GLN A 460 1.96 -13.06 3.34
CA GLN A 460 1.62 -12.54 2.02
C GLN A 460 2.01 -11.06 1.82
N SER A 461 2.11 -10.31 2.92
CA SER A 461 2.54 -8.91 2.96
C SER A 461 4.05 -8.70 3.14
N LEU A 462 4.84 -9.78 3.21
CA LEU A 462 6.29 -9.75 3.40
C LEU A 462 7.04 -10.19 2.16
N PHE A 463 8.21 -9.60 1.94
CA PHE A 463 9.22 -10.15 1.05
C PHE A 463 9.88 -11.32 1.78
N LEU A 464 9.66 -12.55 1.30
CA LEU A 464 10.22 -13.77 1.92
C LEU A 464 11.43 -14.24 1.09
N PRO A 465 12.68 -13.99 1.51
CA PRO A 465 13.85 -14.20 0.65
C PRO A 465 14.03 -15.66 0.21
N GLY A 466 13.76 -16.62 1.11
CA GLY A 466 13.80 -18.06 0.79
C GLY A 466 12.84 -18.43 -0.34
N LEU A 467 11.57 -18.04 -0.22
CA LEU A 467 10.52 -18.26 -1.21
C LEU A 467 10.82 -17.53 -2.52
N ILE A 468 11.20 -16.25 -2.46
CA ILE A 468 11.53 -15.45 -3.66
C ILE A 468 12.68 -16.11 -4.43
N THR A 469 13.72 -16.57 -3.73
CA THR A 469 14.86 -17.27 -4.34
C THR A 469 14.46 -18.62 -4.92
N GLN A 470 13.56 -19.33 -4.24
CA GLN A 470 13.03 -20.62 -4.72
C GLN A 470 12.19 -20.46 -5.99
N LEU A 471 11.38 -19.39 -6.08
CA LEU A 471 10.57 -19.07 -7.26
C LEU A 471 11.44 -18.61 -8.43
N ASN A 472 12.48 -17.82 -8.17
CA ASN A 472 13.44 -17.36 -9.19
C ASN A 472 14.81 -17.07 -8.56
N SER A 473 15.79 -17.93 -8.83
CA SER A 473 17.14 -17.83 -8.27
C SER A 473 17.91 -16.58 -8.70
N LYS A 474 17.48 -15.87 -9.76
CA LYS A 474 18.07 -14.57 -10.14
C LYS A 474 17.80 -13.47 -9.11
N ASN A 475 16.75 -13.64 -8.31
CA ASN A 475 16.40 -12.77 -7.18
C ASN A 475 17.13 -13.15 -5.88
N ALA A 476 18.09 -14.08 -5.92
CA ALA A 476 18.96 -14.34 -4.78
C ALA A 476 19.79 -13.09 -4.43
N GLY A 477 19.89 -12.79 -3.14
CA GLY A 477 20.70 -11.67 -2.63
C GLY A 477 20.07 -10.29 -2.83
N LEU A 478 18.75 -10.20 -3.06
CA LEU A 478 18.05 -8.92 -2.95
C LEU A 478 18.18 -8.35 -1.54
N ASN A 479 18.32 -7.04 -1.43
CA ASN A 479 18.33 -6.35 -0.15
C ASN A 479 16.88 -6.21 0.35
N ILE A 480 16.46 -7.14 1.20
CA ILE A 480 15.09 -7.26 1.71
C ILE A 480 15.08 -7.00 3.22
N GLU A 481 14.15 -6.16 3.67
CA GLU A 481 13.99 -5.82 5.08
C GLU A 481 12.50 -5.82 5.48
N ALA A 482 12.19 -6.37 6.65
CA ALA A 482 10.87 -6.25 7.27
C ALA A 482 10.94 -5.20 8.37
N LEU A 483 10.23 -4.08 8.18
CA LEU A 483 10.28 -2.94 9.09
C LEU A 483 9.38 -3.13 10.31
N GLY A 484 8.31 -3.93 10.17
CA GLY A 484 7.41 -4.26 11.25
C GLY A 484 5.95 -4.44 10.82
N VAL A 485 5.09 -4.44 11.82
CA VAL A 485 3.63 -4.62 11.70
C VAL A 485 2.93 -3.42 12.31
N MET A 486 2.22 -2.66 11.48
CA MET A 486 1.37 -1.54 11.87
C MET A 486 0.07 -2.04 12.47
N GLN A 487 -0.28 -1.66 13.70
CA GLN A 487 -1.52 -2.11 14.37
C GLN A 487 -2.73 -1.25 13.93
N THR A 488 -3.00 -1.22 12.63
CA THR A 488 -4.14 -0.54 11.99
C THR A 488 -4.73 -1.43 10.90
N HIS A 489 -5.98 -1.18 10.49
CA HIS A 489 -6.56 -1.87 9.35
C HIS A 489 -5.92 -1.41 8.03
N HIS A 490 -6.04 -2.24 6.99
CA HIS A 490 -5.48 -2.01 5.65
C HIS A 490 -5.68 -0.57 5.16
N TRP A 491 -6.92 -0.08 5.26
CA TRP A 491 -7.28 1.27 4.82
C TRP A 491 -6.80 2.38 5.76
N GLY A 492 -6.79 2.12 7.06
CA GLY A 492 -6.37 3.08 8.07
C GLY A 492 -4.92 3.49 7.91
N ALA A 493 -4.08 2.60 7.38
CA ALA A 493 -2.68 2.87 7.09
C ALA A 493 -2.49 4.06 6.15
N ALA A 494 -3.32 4.21 5.11
CA ALA A 494 -3.11 5.25 4.08
C ALA A 494 -4.21 6.33 4.06
N LEU A 495 -5.43 6.00 4.49
CA LEU A 495 -6.60 6.84 4.31
C LEU A 495 -7.06 7.42 5.65
N ARG A 496 -7.20 8.75 5.69
CA ARG A 496 -7.70 9.48 6.88
C ARG A 496 -9.17 9.21 7.17
N SER A 497 -9.95 8.98 6.12
CA SER A 497 -11.34 8.54 6.20
C SER A 497 -11.61 7.62 5.01
N VAL A 498 -12.27 6.49 5.26
CA VAL A 498 -12.95 5.75 4.18
C VAL A 498 -14.44 5.93 4.32
N ASN A 499 -14.94 5.70 5.54
CA ASN A 499 -16.22 6.20 6.02
C ASN A 499 -16.00 7.09 7.25
N ALA A 500 -16.73 8.20 7.34
CA ALA A 500 -16.69 9.06 8.51
C ALA A 500 -17.08 8.24 9.74
N MET A 501 -16.37 8.45 10.87
CA MET A 501 -16.75 7.79 12.13
C MET A 501 -18.20 8.10 12.47
N ARG A 502 -18.85 7.22 13.26
CA ARG A 502 -20.23 7.44 13.73
C ARG A 502 -20.41 8.80 14.41
N ASP A 503 -19.34 9.35 14.98
CA ASP A 503 -19.27 10.65 15.65
C ASP A 503 -18.55 11.75 14.81
N GLY A 504 -18.27 11.49 13.53
CA GLY A 504 -17.64 12.44 12.61
C GLY A 504 -16.11 12.56 12.74
N ARG A 505 -15.48 11.83 13.67
CA ARG A 505 -14.00 11.79 13.79
C ARG A 505 -13.36 11.07 12.58
N LEU A 506 -12.04 11.24 12.46
CA LEU A 506 -11.21 10.72 11.36
C LEU A 506 -10.21 9.70 11.90
N ASN A 507 -9.79 8.72 11.09
CA ASN A 507 -8.89 7.67 11.52
C ASN A 507 -7.57 8.28 12.07
N PRO A 508 -7.27 8.10 13.36
CA PRO A 508 -6.21 8.79 14.09
C PRO A 508 -4.81 8.20 13.86
N TYR A 509 -4.68 7.17 13.01
CA TYR A 509 -3.40 6.54 12.70
C TYR A 509 -2.36 7.60 12.23
N PRO A 510 -1.14 7.64 12.78
CA PRO A 510 -0.21 8.76 12.60
C PRO A 510 0.64 8.63 11.33
N ARG A 511 -0.01 8.67 10.17
CA ARG A 511 0.56 8.47 8.83
C ARG A 511 1.81 9.32 8.55
N GLU A 512 1.75 10.60 8.87
CA GLU A 512 2.88 11.52 8.66
C GLU A 512 4.10 11.16 9.53
N LYS A 513 3.88 10.69 10.77
CA LYS A 513 4.97 10.23 11.64
C LYS A 513 5.58 8.93 11.15
N VAL A 514 4.77 8.05 10.56
CA VAL A 514 5.22 6.81 9.92
C VAL A 514 6.14 7.10 8.73
N LEU A 515 5.79 8.07 7.88
CA LEU A 515 6.64 8.54 6.78
C LEU A 515 7.90 9.27 7.27
N MET A 516 7.78 10.08 8.33
CA MET A 516 8.92 10.74 8.98
C MET A 516 9.93 9.72 9.53
N ALA A 517 9.45 8.69 10.24
CA ALA A 517 10.30 7.61 10.73
C ALA A 517 10.97 6.85 9.57
N LEU A 518 10.23 6.64 8.48
CA LEU A 518 10.74 5.94 7.30
C LEU A 518 11.84 6.76 6.62
N ALA A 519 11.66 8.07 6.49
CA ALA A 519 12.68 8.97 5.96
C ALA A 519 13.95 8.95 6.82
N ALA A 520 13.80 9.04 8.14
CA ALA A 520 14.93 8.96 9.07
C ALA A 520 15.65 7.60 9.00
N TYR A 521 14.91 6.49 8.92
CA TYR A 521 15.44 5.13 8.80
C TYR A 521 16.14 4.88 7.46
N ILE A 522 15.66 5.48 6.37
CA ILE A 522 16.30 5.37 5.06
C ILE A 522 17.65 6.10 5.04
N ASN A 523 17.77 7.19 5.81
CA ASN A 523 18.88 8.12 5.80
C ASN A 523 19.92 7.90 6.92
N GLN A 524 19.85 6.81 7.69
CA GLN A 524 20.76 6.58 8.82
C GLN A 524 22.22 6.50 8.41
#